data_AF-A0A7V9NZ36-F1
#
_entry.id   AF-A0A7V9NZ36-F1
#
_cell.length_a   1.000
_cell.length_b   1.000
_cell.length_c   1.000
_cell.angle_alpha   90.00
_cell.angle_beta   90.00
_cell.angle_gamma   90.00
#
_symmetry.space_group_name_H-M   'P 1'
#
loop_
_entity.id
_entity.type
_entity.pdbx_description
1 polymer ?
#
loop_
_entity_poly.entity_id
_entity_poly.type
_entity_poly.pdbx_seq_one_letter_code
_entity_poly.pdbx_strand_id
1 'polypeptide(L)'
;MKTKFLSILLITSVITIKAQQVQVRQALPFTKIETHGSVNVIYTSSDSLEVKVSAADKEIDNVETKFENSTLIIHNKGRFTSPVTVYVKNAKLSDIQSSGATNFRTTNILKVDSINFSVSGSADVKVMVEARSIRSIQSGASDLKLTGTSTNLFAELSGATTLKAYELSANKANVLTTGASTAKIFVNEKLIANASGASSIKIKGEAKDISAEATPAASITKTFEQAKAGKAGGKDTTVYNWKGTRVIIIGADKDVDITDSIKRKHTYDEDDFDHWAGFSMGVNGYMGSNGSITMPKATNYMDLDYGRSFNFQFNLVERHLNLVKHHLKLVTGFGFDYHSYAFNRHTILNPNADSLGAFAMVDSSNLYSYNKNKFRATYIQVPLLVEFNTSNNPNKSFHMAFGVVGQYLISSRTKQELGQNDFEFTKQRKDSYNLSPFAAKALVNIGYRGFTVFGEYGLTSMFQSGKGPDLHPFTVGIRLIPFS
;
A
#
# COMPACT_ATOMS: atom_id res chain seq x y z
N MET A 1 -46.61 -43.37 -38.07
CA MET A 1 -45.50 -42.60 -38.67
C MET A 1 -45.69 -41.11 -38.40
N LYS A 2 -44.92 -40.53 -37.46
CA LYS A 2 -44.80 -39.07 -37.28
C LYS A 2 -43.35 -38.79 -36.86
N THR A 3 -42.51 -38.45 -37.83
CA THR A 3 -41.11 -38.06 -37.64
C THR A 3 -41.07 -36.61 -37.15
N LYS A 4 -40.52 -36.39 -35.94
CA LYS A 4 -40.20 -35.06 -35.42
C LYS A 4 -38.80 -34.68 -35.90
N PHE A 5 -38.69 -33.58 -36.64
CA PHE A 5 -37.42 -32.93 -36.96
C PHE A 5 -36.95 -32.14 -35.73
N LEU A 6 -35.70 -32.39 -35.30
CA LEU A 6 -35.04 -31.71 -34.20
C LEU A 6 -34.13 -30.62 -34.79
N SER A 7 -34.49 -29.35 -34.62
CA SER A 7 -33.69 -28.20 -35.05
C SER A 7 -32.65 -27.86 -33.98
N ILE A 8 -31.37 -28.04 -34.28
CA ILE A 8 -30.25 -27.63 -33.43
C ILE A 8 -29.97 -26.15 -33.69
N LEU A 9 -30.19 -25.30 -32.68
CA LEU A 9 -29.82 -23.89 -32.70
C LEU A 9 -28.34 -23.75 -32.28
N LEU A 10 -27.45 -23.53 -33.24
CA LEU A 10 -26.03 -23.27 -33.00
C LEU A 10 -25.84 -21.78 -32.63
N ILE A 11 -25.65 -21.48 -31.34
CA ILE A 11 -25.30 -20.13 -30.87
C ILE A 11 -23.79 -19.95 -31.07
N THR A 12 -23.38 -19.35 -32.19
CA THR A 12 -22.01 -18.88 -32.39
C THR A 12 -21.82 -17.56 -31.64
N SER A 13 -21.12 -17.58 -30.51
CA SER A 13 -20.65 -16.36 -29.86
C SER A 13 -19.55 -15.73 -30.71
N VAL A 14 -19.85 -14.60 -31.34
CA VAL A 14 -18.86 -13.78 -32.04
C VAL A 14 -18.02 -13.09 -30.97
N ILE A 15 -16.82 -13.62 -30.71
CA ILE A 15 -15.79 -12.90 -29.96
C ILE A 15 -15.29 -11.78 -30.87
N THR A 16 -15.84 -10.57 -30.72
CA THR A 16 -15.26 -9.39 -31.34
C THR A 16 -13.91 -9.10 -30.69
N ILE A 17 -12.83 -9.49 -31.38
CA ILE A 17 -11.48 -9.04 -31.08
C ILE A 17 -11.48 -7.53 -31.38
N LYS A 18 -11.42 -6.70 -30.34
CA LYS A 18 -11.18 -5.26 -30.53
C LYS A 18 -9.77 -5.09 -31.08
N ALA A 19 -9.65 -4.68 -32.34
CA ALA A 19 -8.35 -4.35 -32.92
C ALA A 19 -7.74 -3.16 -32.18
N GLN A 20 -6.45 -3.23 -31.88
CA GLN A 20 -5.70 -2.10 -31.33
C GLN A 20 -5.14 -1.30 -32.51
N GLN A 21 -5.50 -0.02 -32.59
CA GLN A 21 -4.98 0.91 -33.60
C GLN A 21 -3.61 1.41 -33.20
N VAL A 22 -2.84 1.73 -34.22
CA VAL A 22 -1.49 2.22 -34.10
C VAL A 22 -1.36 3.53 -34.87
N GLN A 23 -0.95 4.58 -34.18
CA GLN A 23 -0.78 5.91 -34.78
C GLN A 23 0.59 6.47 -34.47
N VAL A 24 1.34 6.82 -35.53
CA VAL A 24 2.58 7.58 -35.43
C VAL A 24 2.23 9.05 -35.16
N ARG A 25 2.85 9.65 -34.16
CA ARG A 25 2.68 11.06 -33.79
C ARG A 25 3.90 11.85 -34.23
N GLN A 26 3.74 13.18 -34.33
CA GLN A 26 4.89 14.06 -34.49
C GLN A 26 5.88 13.83 -33.34
N ALA A 27 7.17 13.80 -33.65
CA ALA A 27 8.23 13.65 -32.67
C ALA A 27 9.24 14.78 -32.82
N LEU A 28 9.57 15.43 -31.71
CA LEU A 28 10.62 16.45 -31.61
C LEU A 28 11.69 15.97 -30.63
N PRO A 29 12.98 16.33 -30.79
CA PRO A 29 13.99 15.99 -29.79
C PRO A 29 13.61 16.53 -28.41
N PHE A 30 13.82 15.71 -27.37
CA PHE A 30 13.54 16.07 -25.99
C PHE A 30 14.62 15.54 -25.05
N THR A 31 14.65 16.03 -23.83
CA THR A 31 15.55 15.57 -22.76
C THR A 31 14.79 15.14 -21.51
N LYS A 32 13.50 15.51 -21.40
CA LYS A 32 12.60 15.14 -20.31
C LYS A 32 11.36 14.42 -20.84
N ILE A 33 10.85 13.46 -20.07
CA ILE A 33 9.54 12.85 -20.32
C ILE A 33 8.66 12.97 -19.07
N GLU A 34 7.45 13.48 -19.26
CA GLU A 34 6.42 13.62 -18.24
C GLU A 34 5.24 12.71 -18.60
N THR A 35 4.86 11.84 -17.68
CA THR A 35 3.74 10.92 -17.86
C THR A 35 2.71 11.13 -16.76
N HIS A 36 1.45 11.31 -17.16
CA HIS A 36 0.33 11.51 -16.24
C HIS A 36 -0.82 10.55 -16.53
N GLY A 37 -1.53 10.17 -15.47
CA GLY A 37 -2.80 9.45 -15.55
C GLY A 37 -2.63 7.94 -15.75
N SER A 38 -3.09 7.35 -16.86
CA SER A 38 -3.14 5.89 -17.06
C SER A 38 -2.55 5.45 -18.39
N VAL A 39 -1.24 5.67 -18.57
CA VAL A 39 -0.50 5.34 -19.78
C VAL A 39 0.66 4.40 -19.51
N ASN A 40 0.90 3.46 -20.42
CA ASN A 40 2.12 2.65 -20.46
C ASN A 40 3.10 3.29 -21.45
N VAL A 41 4.34 3.53 -21.04
CA VAL A 41 5.40 4.07 -21.89
C VAL A 41 6.52 3.05 -22.03
N ILE A 42 6.90 2.79 -23.27
CA ILE A 42 8.04 1.94 -23.63
C ILE A 42 9.06 2.83 -24.32
N TYR A 43 10.15 3.11 -23.63
CA TYR A 43 11.22 3.95 -24.12
C TYR A 43 12.39 3.12 -24.65
N THR A 44 12.91 3.50 -25.82
CA THR A 44 14.12 2.91 -26.40
C THR A 44 15.11 4.04 -26.67
N SER A 45 16.30 3.97 -26.06
CA SER A 45 17.39 4.87 -26.43
C SER A 45 17.88 4.53 -27.84
N SER A 46 17.79 5.48 -28.77
CA SER A 46 18.12 5.29 -30.19
C SER A 46 18.44 6.62 -30.85
N ASP A 47 19.32 6.62 -31.86
CA ASP A 47 19.57 7.79 -32.71
C ASP A 47 18.35 8.17 -33.57
N SER A 48 17.39 7.26 -33.71
CA SER A 48 16.09 7.53 -34.33
C SER A 48 15.11 8.16 -33.33
N LEU A 49 14.35 9.13 -33.81
CA LEU A 49 13.31 9.81 -33.05
C LEU A 49 11.94 9.32 -33.52
N GLU A 50 11.15 8.76 -32.61
CA GLU A 50 9.82 8.21 -32.93
C GLU A 50 8.88 8.31 -31.72
N VAL A 51 7.62 8.67 -31.94
CA VAL A 51 6.54 8.53 -30.96
C VAL A 51 5.37 7.81 -31.63
N LYS A 52 4.95 6.70 -31.04
CA LYS A 52 3.90 5.83 -31.59
C LYS A 52 2.93 5.43 -30.50
N VAL A 53 1.65 5.68 -30.71
CA VAL A 53 0.57 5.35 -29.77
C VAL A 53 -0.15 4.09 -30.25
N SER A 54 -0.37 3.15 -29.34
CA SER A 54 -1.14 1.92 -29.54
C SER A 54 -2.30 1.87 -28.56
N ALA A 55 -3.53 1.97 -29.06
CA ALA A 55 -4.77 2.07 -28.27
C ALA A 55 -5.98 1.57 -29.07
N ALA A 56 -7.11 1.29 -28.42
CA ALA A 56 -8.36 1.03 -29.14
C ALA A 56 -8.81 2.28 -29.93
N ASP A 57 -9.53 2.11 -31.04
CA ASP A 57 -9.92 3.19 -31.97
C ASP A 57 -10.56 4.39 -31.25
N LYS A 58 -11.42 4.13 -30.26
CA LYS A 58 -12.11 5.18 -29.50
C LYS A 58 -11.23 5.88 -28.46
N GLU A 59 -10.10 5.29 -28.10
CA GLU A 59 -9.19 5.76 -27.04
C GLU A 59 -7.94 6.45 -27.61
N ILE A 60 -7.60 6.20 -28.88
CA ILE A 60 -6.35 6.70 -29.48
C ILE A 60 -6.27 8.22 -29.52
N ASP A 61 -7.41 8.89 -29.73
CA ASP A 61 -7.54 10.36 -29.71
C ASP A 61 -7.55 10.94 -28.29
N ASN A 62 -7.84 10.11 -27.30
CA ASN A 62 -7.79 10.49 -25.89
C ASN A 62 -6.35 10.42 -25.34
N VAL A 63 -5.37 9.94 -26.11
CA VAL A 63 -3.95 9.98 -25.76
C VAL A 63 -3.33 11.27 -26.29
N GLU A 64 -3.00 12.20 -25.41
CA GLU A 64 -2.35 13.46 -25.79
C GLU A 64 -0.83 13.34 -25.63
N THR A 65 -0.11 13.69 -26.70
CA THR A 65 1.35 13.80 -26.74
C THR A 65 1.72 15.23 -27.11
N LYS A 66 2.36 15.95 -26.20
CA LYS A 66 2.76 17.36 -26.37
C LYS A 66 4.26 17.51 -26.18
N PHE A 67 4.85 18.47 -26.90
CA PHE A 67 6.24 18.83 -26.75
C PHE A 67 6.34 20.28 -26.30
N GLU A 68 6.88 20.50 -25.10
CA GLU A 68 7.04 21.84 -24.51
C GLU A 68 8.40 21.90 -23.81
N ASN A 69 9.21 22.93 -24.09
CA ASN A 69 10.50 23.15 -23.41
C ASN A 69 11.41 21.91 -23.32
N SER A 70 11.62 21.20 -24.44
CA SER A 70 12.40 19.94 -24.49
C SER A 70 11.83 18.81 -23.63
N THR A 71 10.53 18.85 -23.33
CA THR A 71 9.80 17.85 -22.57
C THR A 71 8.73 17.21 -23.44
N LEU A 72 8.72 15.87 -23.50
CA LEU A 72 7.60 15.10 -24.03
C LEU A 72 6.59 14.86 -22.90
N ILE A 73 5.43 15.49 -22.98
CA ILE A 73 4.31 15.31 -22.06
C ILE A 73 3.32 14.30 -22.65
N ILE A 74 3.03 13.24 -21.91
CA ILE A 74 2.09 12.19 -22.29
C ILE A 74 1.03 12.06 -21.21
N HIS A 75 -0.24 12.29 -21.57
CA HIS A 75 -1.36 12.10 -20.65
C HIS A 75 -2.63 11.66 -21.35
N ASN A 76 -3.60 11.21 -20.57
CA ASN A 76 -4.92 10.84 -21.07
C ASN A 76 -5.97 11.92 -20.84
N LYS A 77 -6.84 12.11 -21.83
CA LYS A 77 -8.08 12.89 -21.73
C LYS A 77 -9.20 11.94 -21.31
N GLY A 78 -9.81 12.20 -20.15
CA GLY A 78 -10.90 11.37 -19.64
C GLY A 78 -10.43 10.00 -19.14
N ARG A 79 -11.36 9.05 -18.99
CA ARG A 79 -11.07 7.71 -18.45
C ARG A 79 -10.90 6.70 -19.58
N PHE A 80 -9.77 5.99 -19.58
CA PHE A 80 -9.58 4.86 -20.48
C PHE A 80 -10.34 3.62 -20.01
N THR A 81 -10.93 2.92 -20.97
CA THR A 81 -11.58 1.62 -20.77
C THR A 81 -10.70 0.44 -21.19
N SER A 82 -9.59 0.70 -21.88
CA SER A 82 -8.63 -0.29 -22.38
C SER A 82 -7.18 0.21 -22.20
N PRO A 83 -6.18 -0.68 -22.09
CA PRO A 83 -4.79 -0.28 -21.94
C PRO A 83 -4.26 0.53 -23.13
N VAL A 84 -3.55 1.62 -22.84
CA VAL A 84 -2.86 2.44 -23.84
C VAL A 84 -1.35 2.27 -23.69
N THR A 85 -0.64 2.10 -24.80
CA THR A 85 0.82 2.03 -24.83
C THR A 85 1.40 3.07 -25.78
N VAL A 86 2.37 3.85 -25.31
CA VAL A 86 3.14 4.81 -26.09
C VAL A 86 4.57 4.31 -26.21
N TYR A 87 5.01 4.04 -27.45
CA TYR A 87 6.38 3.70 -27.78
C TYR A 87 7.13 4.97 -28.14
N VAL A 88 8.29 5.15 -27.53
CA VAL A 88 9.09 6.36 -27.67
C VAL A 88 10.54 5.99 -27.96
N LYS A 89 11.11 6.56 -29.02
CA LYS A 89 12.54 6.48 -29.34
C LYS A 89 13.15 7.86 -29.32
N ASN A 90 14.29 8.01 -28.67
CA ASN A 90 15.06 9.25 -28.63
C ASN A 90 16.50 8.94 -28.14
N ALA A 91 17.47 9.78 -28.48
CA ALA A 91 18.87 9.56 -28.12
C ALA A 91 19.18 10.04 -26.69
N LYS A 92 18.58 11.16 -26.27
CA LYS A 92 18.89 11.83 -25.00
C LYS A 92 17.71 11.74 -24.04
N LEU A 93 17.98 11.41 -22.78
CA LEU A 93 16.98 11.45 -21.72
C LEU A 93 17.67 11.63 -20.37
N SER A 94 17.42 12.75 -19.71
CA SER A 94 18.03 13.09 -18.41
C SER A 94 17.00 13.24 -17.29
N ASP A 95 15.70 13.23 -17.60
CA ASP A 95 14.66 13.42 -16.60
C ASP A 95 13.40 12.61 -16.94
N ILE A 96 12.96 11.80 -15.99
CA ILE A 96 11.75 10.97 -16.09
C ILE A 96 10.85 11.34 -14.91
N GLN A 97 9.72 11.96 -15.23
CA GLN A 97 8.67 12.26 -14.28
C GLN A 97 7.43 11.42 -14.58
N SER A 98 6.98 10.65 -13.60
CA SER A 98 5.83 9.76 -13.76
C SER A 98 4.88 9.90 -12.60
N SER A 99 3.63 10.22 -12.89
CA SER A 99 2.60 10.45 -11.89
C SER A 99 1.25 9.85 -12.28
N GLY A 100 0.54 9.27 -11.31
CA GLY A 100 -0.72 8.57 -11.54
C GLY A 100 -0.54 7.06 -11.58
N ALA A 101 -1.40 6.36 -12.31
CA ALA A 101 -1.37 4.90 -12.49
C ALA A 101 -0.65 4.56 -13.80
N THR A 102 0.61 4.98 -13.91
CA THR A 102 1.44 4.87 -15.12
C THR A 102 2.41 3.71 -15.03
N ASN A 103 2.80 3.15 -16.18
CA ASN A 103 3.90 2.20 -16.28
C ASN A 103 4.96 2.78 -17.21
N PHE A 104 6.22 2.86 -16.78
CA PHE A 104 7.31 3.30 -17.62
C PHE A 104 8.39 2.23 -17.66
N ARG A 105 8.85 1.84 -18.85
CA ARG A 105 10.00 0.94 -18.97
C ARG A 105 10.94 1.31 -20.09
N THR A 106 12.23 1.08 -19.89
CA THR A 106 13.20 1.09 -20.99
C THR A 106 13.37 -0.29 -21.61
N THR A 107 13.66 -0.35 -22.90
CA THR A 107 13.98 -1.60 -23.62
C THR A 107 15.48 -1.88 -23.69
N ASN A 108 16.32 -0.86 -23.46
CA ASN A 108 17.77 -0.94 -23.43
C ASN A 108 18.36 -0.02 -22.35
N ILE A 109 19.68 -0.08 -22.18
CA ILE A 109 20.43 0.72 -21.21
C ILE A 109 20.46 2.18 -21.65
N LEU A 110 20.08 3.08 -20.75
CA LEU A 110 20.31 4.51 -20.90
C LEU A 110 21.74 4.85 -20.48
N LYS A 111 22.56 5.36 -21.40
CA LYS A 111 23.92 5.82 -21.11
C LYS A 111 23.94 7.33 -21.02
N VAL A 112 24.04 7.87 -19.81
CA VAL A 112 23.85 9.30 -19.55
C VAL A 112 24.77 9.78 -18.43
N ASP A 113 25.18 11.05 -18.44
CA ASP A 113 25.98 11.57 -17.34
C ASP A 113 25.15 11.66 -16.05
N SER A 114 23.97 12.27 -16.13
CA SER A 114 23.09 12.48 -14.99
C SER A 114 21.64 12.21 -15.37
N ILE A 115 20.88 11.58 -14.47
CA ILE A 115 19.44 11.32 -14.67
C ILE A 115 18.64 11.54 -13.39
N ASN A 116 17.48 12.18 -13.54
CA ASN A 116 16.51 12.41 -12.48
C ASN A 116 15.28 11.53 -12.67
N PHE A 117 14.80 10.95 -11.57
CA PHE A 117 13.53 10.25 -11.48
C PHE A 117 12.64 11.00 -10.47
N SER A 118 11.45 11.39 -10.89
CA SER A 118 10.40 11.94 -10.02
C SER A 118 9.16 11.08 -10.17
N VAL A 119 8.96 10.14 -9.24
CA VAL A 119 7.91 9.13 -9.34
C VAL A 119 6.87 9.33 -8.24
N SER A 120 5.61 9.48 -8.61
CA SER A 120 4.52 9.69 -7.65
C SER A 120 3.22 8.99 -8.04
N GLY A 121 2.28 8.91 -7.09
CA GLY A 121 1.01 8.19 -7.30
C GLY A 121 1.20 6.68 -7.22
N SER A 122 0.62 5.91 -8.15
CA SER A 122 0.69 4.45 -8.24
C SER A 122 1.52 4.00 -9.46
N ALA A 123 2.58 4.75 -9.77
CA ALA A 123 3.42 4.49 -10.93
C ALA A 123 4.38 3.32 -10.70
N ASP A 124 4.60 2.51 -11.74
CA ASP A 124 5.62 1.44 -11.81
C ASP A 124 6.65 1.79 -12.89
N VAL A 125 7.87 2.14 -12.47
CA VAL A 125 8.95 2.60 -13.36
C VAL A 125 10.11 1.61 -13.33
N LYS A 126 10.54 1.11 -14.50
CA LYS A 126 11.62 0.12 -14.65
C LYS A 126 12.67 0.60 -15.64
N VAL A 127 13.85 0.94 -15.18
CA VAL A 127 14.88 1.57 -16.03
C VAL A 127 16.22 0.87 -15.91
N MET A 128 16.77 0.49 -17.07
CA MET A 128 18.16 0.06 -17.24
C MET A 128 19.03 1.30 -17.50
N VAL A 129 20.05 1.54 -16.67
CA VAL A 129 20.84 2.77 -16.72
C VAL A 129 22.31 2.56 -16.36
N GLU A 130 23.19 3.22 -17.10
CA GLU A 130 24.60 3.46 -16.77
C GLU A 130 24.79 4.98 -16.66
N ALA A 131 25.01 5.48 -15.44
CA ALA A 131 25.13 6.92 -15.22
C ALA A 131 26.18 7.34 -14.20
N ARG A 132 26.73 8.55 -14.30
CA ARG A 132 27.60 9.08 -13.24
C ARG A 132 26.78 9.49 -12.01
N SER A 133 25.59 10.06 -12.21
CA SER A 133 24.73 10.54 -11.13
C SER A 133 23.27 10.17 -11.37
N ILE A 134 22.67 9.51 -10.39
CA ILE A 134 21.23 9.20 -10.37
C ILE A 134 20.61 9.93 -9.18
N ARG A 135 19.55 10.70 -9.44
CA ARG A 135 18.71 11.29 -8.41
C ARG A 135 17.30 10.71 -8.50
N SER A 136 16.80 10.14 -7.42
CA SER A 136 15.44 9.60 -7.32
C SER A 136 14.67 10.30 -6.21
N ILE A 137 13.53 10.92 -6.54
CA ILE A 137 12.51 11.33 -5.58
C ILE A 137 11.27 10.47 -5.82
N GLN A 138 10.79 9.84 -4.76
CA GLN A 138 9.59 9.01 -4.78
C GLN A 138 8.60 9.45 -3.70
N SER A 139 7.33 9.58 -4.06
CA SER A 139 6.25 9.92 -3.14
C SER A 139 4.94 9.17 -3.46
N GLY A 140 4.00 9.11 -2.51
CA GLY A 140 2.73 8.42 -2.70
C GLY A 140 2.84 6.89 -2.51
N ALA A 141 2.49 6.10 -3.53
CA ALA A 141 2.44 4.63 -3.51
C ALA A 141 3.10 4.03 -4.77
N SER A 142 4.31 4.49 -5.08
CA SER A 142 5.03 4.18 -6.33
C SER A 142 6.17 3.17 -6.18
N ASP A 143 6.45 2.44 -7.24
CA ASP A 143 7.58 1.52 -7.36
C ASP A 143 8.57 1.98 -8.45
N LEU A 144 9.87 2.03 -8.09
CA LEU A 144 10.97 2.29 -9.03
C LEU A 144 11.96 1.12 -9.00
N LYS A 145 12.18 0.45 -10.13
CA LYS A 145 13.25 -0.54 -10.32
C LYS A 145 14.36 0.06 -11.19
N LEU A 146 15.59 0.04 -10.67
CA LEU A 146 16.78 0.46 -11.39
C LEU A 146 17.75 -0.73 -11.51
N THR A 147 18.35 -0.87 -12.69
CA THR A 147 19.37 -1.89 -12.98
C THR A 147 20.52 -1.29 -13.77
N GLY A 148 21.76 -1.74 -13.55
CA GLY A 148 22.95 -1.27 -14.25
C GLY A 148 24.02 -0.75 -13.29
N THR A 149 24.62 0.41 -13.58
CA THR A 149 25.72 0.97 -12.77
C THR A 149 25.56 2.46 -12.51
N SER A 150 26.08 2.92 -11.36
CA SER A 150 26.20 4.36 -11.09
C SER A 150 27.41 4.72 -10.24
N THR A 151 27.99 5.91 -10.43
CA THR A 151 28.94 6.45 -9.45
C THR A 151 28.23 6.96 -8.21
N ASN A 152 27.14 7.71 -8.37
CA ASN A 152 26.41 8.33 -7.27
C ASN A 152 24.91 8.04 -7.37
N LEU A 153 24.32 7.53 -6.30
CA LEU A 153 22.88 7.38 -6.13
C LEU A 153 22.40 8.29 -4.99
N PHE A 154 21.54 9.25 -5.31
CA PHE A 154 20.76 9.98 -4.32
C PHE A 154 19.31 9.53 -4.40
N ALA A 155 18.74 9.06 -3.28
CA ALA A 155 17.37 8.57 -3.23
C ALA A 155 16.62 9.15 -2.03
N GLU A 156 15.47 9.77 -2.29
CA GLU A 156 14.56 10.29 -1.28
C GLU A 156 13.20 9.63 -1.46
N LEU A 157 12.77 8.86 -0.46
CA LEU A 157 11.53 8.11 -0.47
C LEU A 157 10.61 8.59 0.65
N SER A 158 9.38 8.93 0.29
CA SER A 158 8.33 9.34 1.22
C SER A 158 7.01 8.62 0.92
N GLY A 159 6.16 8.43 1.93
CA GLY A 159 4.88 7.73 1.79
C GLY A 159 5.02 6.21 1.85
N ALA A 160 4.40 5.49 0.91
CA ALA A 160 4.39 4.04 0.80
C ALA A 160 5.08 3.59 -0.51
N THR A 161 6.35 3.98 -0.66
CA THR A 161 7.11 3.83 -1.92
C THR A 161 8.20 2.77 -1.82
N THR A 162 8.53 2.14 -2.95
CA THR A 162 9.64 1.16 -3.03
C THR A 162 10.69 1.55 -4.06
N LEU A 163 11.96 1.54 -3.66
CA LEU A 163 13.11 1.54 -4.57
C LEU A 163 13.71 0.13 -4.63
N LYS A 164 13.75 -0.47 -5.83
CA LYS A 164 14.31 -1.79 -6.12
C LYS A 164 15.58 -1.63 -6.96
N ALA A 165 16.72 -1.47 -6.29
CA ALA A 165 18.02 -1.16 -6.89
C ALA A 165 19.14 -2.14 -6.46
N TYR A 166 18.81 -3.39 -6.12
CA TYR A 166 19.83 -4.43 -5.90
C TYR A 166 20.62 -4.81 -7.16
N GLU A 167 20.00 -4.61 -8.33
CA GLU A 167 20.60 -4.85 -9.64
C GLU A 167 21.30 -3.59 -10.19
N LEU A 168 21.36 -2.51 -9.41
CA LEU A 168 22.08 -1.27 -9.74
C LEU A 168 23.32 -1.16 -8.84
N SER A 169 24.50 -1.43 -9.41
CA SER A 169 25.75 -1.32 -8.67
C SER A 169 26.19 0.15 -8.54
N ALA A 170 26.03 0.74 -7.35
CA ALA A 170 26.44 2.11 -7.08
C ALA A 170 27.77 2.18 -6.32
N ASN A 171 28.66 3.12 -6.63
CA ASN A 171 29.85 3.34 -5.81
C ASN A 171 29.46 4.04 -4.50
N LYS A 172 28.72 5.15 -4.61
CA LYS A 172 28.28 5.97 -3.47
C LYS A 172 26.76 6.09 -3.46
N ALA A 173 26.16 5.98 -2.27
CA ALA A 173 24.73 6.15 -2.10
C ALA A 173 24.41 7.07 -0.92
N ASN A 174 23.46 8.00 -1.11
CA ASN A 174 22.80 8.75 -0.07
C ASN A 174 21.30 8.47 -0.15
N VAL A 175 20.75 7.83 0.88
CA VAL A 175 19.38 7.34 0.89
C VAL A 175 18.65 7.86 2.12
N LEU A 176 17.57 8.59 1.88
CA LEU A 176 16.65 9.09 2.88
C LEU A 176 15.28 8.40 2.70
N THR A 177 14.79 7.77 3.74
CA THR A 177 13.49 7.08 3.75
C THR A 177 12.63 7.57 4.91
N THR A 178 11.36 7.85 4.61
CA THR A 178 10.35 8.30 5.58
C THR A 178 9.02 7.58 5.33
N GLY A 179 8.15 7.50 6.34
CA GLY A 179 6.84 6.83 6.20
C GLY A 179 6.96 5.31 6.16
N ALA A 180 6.19 4.65 5.29
CA ALA A 180 6.19 3.20 5.08
C ALA A 180 6.95 2.84 3.78
N SER A 181 8.12 3.45 3.59
CA SER A 181 8.93 3.27 2.37
C SER A 181 10.01 2.19 2.52
N THR A 182 10.37 1.55 1.41
CA THR A 182 11.42 0.53 1.37
C THR A 182 12.46 0.83 0.28
N ALA A 183 13.74 0.91 0.65
CA ALA A 183 14.84 1.01 -0.29
C ALA A 183 15.71 -0.26 -0.29
N LYS A 184 15.88 -0.89 -1.44
CA LYS A 184 16.78 -2.03 -1.67
C LYS A 184 17.93 -1.58 -2.55
N ILE A 185 19.13 -1.44 -2.02
CA ILE A 185 20.27 -0.82 -2.73
C ILE A 185 21.51 -1.72 -2.74
N PHE A 186 22.35 -1.59 -3.75
CA PHE A 186 23.68 -2.20 -3.81
C PHE A 186 24.77 -1.11 -3.85
N VAL A 187 25.69 -1.11 -2.88
CA VAL A 187 26.69 -0.03 -2.73
C VAL A 187 28.08 -0.56 -2.38
N ASN A 188 29.12 -0.05 -3.05
CA ASN A 188 30.48 -0.59 -2.98
C ASN A 188 31.50 0.24 -2.20
N GLU A 189 31.35 1.56 -2.11
CA GLU A 189 32.35 2.43 -1.48
C GLU A 189 31.78 3.14 -0.24
N LYS A 190 30.80 4.01 -0.43
CA LYS A 190 30.27 4.90 0.63
C LYS A 190 28.75 4.91 0.69
N LEU A 191 28.20 4.79 1.89
CA LEU A 191 26.77 4.86 2.15
C LEU A 191 26.46 5.87 3.25
N ILE A 192 25.49 6.76 2.97
CA ILE A 192 24.77 7.54 3.98
C ILE A 192 23.31 7.08 3.93
N ALA A 193 22.78 6.56 5.03
CA ALA A 193 21.43 6.00 5.10
C ALA A 193 20.66 6.57 6.28
N ASN A 194 19.53 7.24 6.02
CA ASN A 194 18.66 7.81 7.04
C ASN A 194 17.26 7.22 6.92
N ALA A 195 16.79 6.54 7.96
CA ALA A 195 15.49 5.87 7.98
C ALA A 195 14.60 6.36 9.13
N SER A 196 13.38 6.78 8.83
CA SER A 196 12.42 7.27 9.82
C SER A 196 10.99 6.80 9.56
N GLY A 197 10.17 6.75 10.62
CA GLY A 197 8.84 6.13 10.52
C GLY A 197 8.94 4.61 10.38
N ALA A 198 7.96 3.99 9.72
CA ALA A 198 7.92 2.54 9.47
C ALA A 198 8.71 2.14 8.20
N SER A 199 9.87 2.77 7.97
CA SER A 199 10.66 2.58 6.74
C SER A 199 11.76 1.53 6.89
N SER A 200 12.19 0.96 5.75
CA SER A 200 13.23 -0.07 5.70
C SER A 200 14.27 0.21 4.62
N ILE A 201 15.56 0.19 4.97
CA ILE A 201 16.68 0.24 4.02
C ILE A 201 17.42 -1.10 4.06
N LYS A 202 17.37 -1.85 2.97
CA LYS A 202 18.05 -3.14 2.80
C LYS A 202 19.25 -2.95 1.85
N ILE A 203 20.44 -3.32 2.31
CA ILE A 203 21.72 -2.97 1.69
C ILE A 203 22.44 -4.25 1.28
N LYS A 204 22.88 -4.31 0.01
CA LYS A 204 23.87 -5.25 -0.51
C LYS A 204 25.18 -4.52 -0.86
N GLY A 205 26.23 -5.30 -1.11
CA GLY A 205 27.54 -4.80 -1.49
C GLY A 205 28.47 -4.54 -0.30
N GLU A 206 29.71 -4.20 -0.63
CA GLU A 206 30.81 -4.11 0.33
C GLU A 206 31.22 -2.66 0.64
N ALA A 207 30.25 -1.76 0.80
CA ALA A 207 30.54 -0.38 1.24
C ALA A 207 31.45 -0.35 2.47
N LYS A 208 32.55 0.41 2.33
CA LYS A 208 33.66 0.54 3.29
C LYS A 208 33.42 1.66 4.30
N ASP A 209 32.76 2.73 3.85
CA ASP A 209 32.39 3.90 4.67
C ASP A 209 30.87 3.96 4.79
N ILE A 210 30.32 3.72 5.99
CA ILE A 210 28.87 3.68 6.23
C ILE A 210 28.52 4.60 7.39
N SER A 211 27.64 5.57 7.11
CA SER A 211 26.91 6.34 8.12
C SER A 211 25.43 5.97 8.03
N ALA A 212 24.83 5.49 9.12
CA ALA A 212 23.45 5.04 9.13
C ALA A 212 22.73 5.48 10.41
N GLU A 213 21.59 6.14 10.26
CA GLU A 213 20.72 6.58 11.35
C GLU A 213 19.29 6.08 11.13
N ALA A 214 18.69 5.50 12.17
CA ALA A 214 17.33 4.98 12.13
C ALA A 214 16.54 5.39 13.37
N THR A 215 15.27 5.80 13.19
CA THR A 215 14.34 5.95 14.33
C THR A 215 13.92 4.57 14.86
N PRO A 216 13.40 4.45 16.10
CA PRO A 216 13.04 3.14 16.68
C PRO A 216 12.04 2.30 15.87
N ALA A 217 11.22 2.92 15.02
CA ALA A 217 10.25 2.24 14.17
C ALA A 217 10.80 1.87 12.77
N ALA A 218 12.04 2.24 12.46
CA ALA A 218 12.68 2.03 11.16
C ALA A 218 13.74 0.93 11.22
N SER A 219 14.04 0.31 10.08
CA SER A 219 15.07 -0.74 9.98
C SER A 219 16.12 -0.41 8.91
N ILE A 220 17.39 -0.64 9.23
CA ILE A 220 18.47 -0.63 8.25
C ILE A 220 19.21 -1.97 8.37
N THR A 221 19.25 -2.75 7.29
CA THR A 221 19.81 -4.11 7.29
C THR A 221 20.82 -4.27 6.16
N LYS A 222 22.02 -4.75 6.49
CA LYS A 222 23.03 -5.13 5.50
C LYS A 222 23.06 -6.65 5.34
N THR A 223 23.01 -7.12 4.10
CA THR A 223 23.17 -8.54 3.73
C THR A 223 24.58 -8.74 3.19
N PHE A 224 25.33 -9.67 3.79
CA PHE A 224 26.65 -10.08 3.31
C PHE A 224 26.51 -11.27 2.36
N GLU A 225 27.20 -11.26 1.23
CA GLU A 225 27.42 -12.46 0.41
C GLU A 225 28.74 -13.09 0.86
N GLN A 226 28.74 -14.36 1.31
CA GLN A 226 29.97 -15.02 1.73
C GLN A 226 30.81 -15.44 0.53
N ALA A 227 32.11 -15.10 0.56
CA ALA A 227 33.12 -15.75 -0.27
C ALA A 227 33.43 -17.16 0.27
N LYS A 228 33.42 -18.16 -0.62
CA LYS A 228 33.72 -19.57 -0.32
C LYS A 228 35.13 -19.74 0.23
N ALA A 229 35.28 -20.04 1.53
CA ALA A 229 36.51 -20.63 2.08
C ALA A 229 36.28 -21.38 3.41
N GLY A 230 36.60 -22.69 3.43
CA GLY A 230 37.18 -23.42 4.58
C GLY A 230 36.28 -23.85 5.75
N LYS A 231 36.10 -25.18 5.91
CA LYS A 231 35.60 -25.83 7.15
C LYS A 231 36.48 -25.50 8.36
N ALA A 232 35.91 -24.89 9.40
CA ALA A 232 36.22 -25.19 10.81
C ALA A 232 35.00 -24.82 11.67
N GLY A 233 34.56 -25.77 12.50
CA GLY A 233 33.28 -25.75 13.20
C GLY A 233 33.15 -24.71 14.33
N GLY A 234 31.89 -24.38 14.62
CA GLY A 234 31.48 -23.55 15.75
C GLY A 234 30.19 -22.81 15.40
N LYS A 235 29.04 -23.31 15.86
CA LYS A 235 27.78 -22.56 15.86
C LYS A 235 27.88 -21.50 16.96
N ASP A 236 28.44 -20.34 16.64
CA ASP A 236 28.40 -19.20 17.55
C ASP A 236 27.79 -17.98 16.85
N THR A 237 26.53 -17.71 17.20
CA THR A 237 25.91 -16.41 16.96
C THR A 237 26.50 -15.43 17.97
N THR A 238 27.43 -14.58 17.54
CA THR A 238 27.96 -13.52 18.40
C THR A 238 27.03 -12.31 18.34
N VAL A 239 26.48 -11.92 19.49
CA VAL A 239 25.65 -10.72 19.64
C VAL A 239 26.52 -9.57 20.12
N TYR A 240 26.58 -8.47 19.36
CA TYR A 240 27.24 -7.24 19.80
C TYR A 240 26.20 -6.14 20.03
N ASN A 241 26.22 -5.53 21.21
CA ASN A 241 25.40 -4.37 21.53
C ASN A 241 26.25 -3.10 21.35
N TRP A 242 25.86 -2.24 20.40
CA TRP A 242 26.47 -0.92 20.25
C TRP A 242 25.39 0.15 20.31
N LYS A 243 25.47 1.01 21.32
CA LYS A 243 24.61 2.18 21.54
C LYS A 243 23.09 1.90 21.36
N GLY A 244 22.61 0.82 21.96
CA GLY A 244 21.17 0.49 21.99
C GLY A 244 20.62 -0.16 20.73
N THR A 245 21.45 -0.40 19.70
CA THR A 245 21.06 -1.14 18.50
C THR A 245 21.59 -2.57 18.56
N ARG A 246 20.71 -3.55 18.28
CA ARG A 246 21.02 -4.98 18.25
C ARG A 246 21.45 -5.36 16.83
N VAL A 247 22.69 -5.81 16.66
CA VAL A 247 23.19 -6.34 15.38
C VAL A 247 23.43 -7.84 15.54
N ILE A 248 22.78 -8.65 14.69
CA ILE A 248 22.88 -10.11 14.68
C ILE A 248 23.75 -10.52 13.51
N ILE A 249 24.83 -11.24 13.78
CA ILE A 249 25.73 -11.79 12.76
C ILE A 249 25.49 -13.30 12.71
N ILE A 250 25.02 -13.80 11.57
CA ILE A 250 24.81 -15.23 11.33
C ILE A 250 25.84 -15.70 10.30
N GLY A 251 26.79 -16.51 10.75
CA GLY A 251 27.68 -17.25 9.84
C GLY A 251 26.95 -18.47 9.29
N ALA A 252 26.69 -18.50 7.98
CA ALA A 252 26.17 -19.69 7.29
C ALA A 252 27.35 -20.53 6.77
N ASP A 253 27.31 -21.85 6.97
CA ASP A 253 28.31 -22.78 6.49
C ASP A 253 27.67 -23.73 5.44
N LYS A 254 28.18 -23.65 4.20
CA LYS A 254 28.22 -24.65 3.10
C LYS A 254 27.10 -24.86 2.08
N ASP A 255 27.57 -24.81 0.83
CA ASP A 255 27.01 -25.43 -0.38
C ASP A 255 27.18 -26.96 -0.40
N VAL A 256 26.14 -27.65 -0.90
CA VAL A 256 26.21 -29.01 -1.46
C VAL A 256 25.70 -28.92 -2.90
N ASP A 257 26.56 -29.27 -3.84
CA ASP A 257 26.21 -29.43 -5.25
C ASP A 257 26.40 -30.91 -5.60
N ILE A 258 25.30 -31.62 -5.84
CA ILE A 258 25.29 -32.81 -6.71
C ILE A 258 23.97 -32.76 -7.47
N THR A 259 24.11 -32.71 -8.78
CA THR A 259 23.09 -33.01 -9.78
C THR A 259 22.62 -34.44 -9.54
N ASP A 260 21.54 -34.62 -8.80
CA ASP A 260 20.72 -35.80 -8.98
C ASP A 260 19.25 -35.51 -8.66
N SER A 261 18.42 -36.13 -9.46
CA SER A 261 16.98 -36.01 -9.58
C SER A 261 16.18 -36.11 -8.27
N ILE A 262 16.04 -35.03 -7.51
CA ILE A 262 15.09 -34.96 -6.39
C ILE A 262 14.33 -33.62 -6.40
N LYS A 263 13.00 -33.71 -6.56
CA LYS A 263 12.05 -32.60 -6.35
C LYS A 263 12.28 -31.97 -4.97
N ARG A 264 13.05 -30.88 -4.88
CA ARG A 264 13.16 -30.07 -3.64
C ARG A 264 11.80 -29.41 -3.37
N LYS A 265 11.08 -29.92 -2.37
CA LYS A 265 9.94 -29.22 -1.77
C LYS A 265 10.48 -27.91 -1.17
N HIS A 266 9.98 -26.77 -1.65
CA HIS A 266 10.13 -25.51 -0.94
C HIS A 266 9.48 -25.66 0.45
N THR A 267 10.25 -25.50 1.51
CA THR A 267 9.74 -25.34 2.87
C THR A 267 9.58 -23.85 3.09
N TYR A 268 8.34 -23.41 3.31
CA TYR A 268 7.99 -22.00 3.60
C TYR A 268 8.13 -21.75 5.10
N ASP A 269 8.64 -20.58 5.48
CA ASP A 269 8.86 -20.22 6.88
C ASP A 269 7.56 -19.72 7.53
N GLU A 270 7.47 -19.72 8.86
CA GLU A 270 6.22 -19.35 9.55
C GLU A 270 5.83 -17.88 9.34
N ASP A 271 6.83 -17.00 9.18
CA ASP A 271 6.70 -15.56 8.90
C ASP A 271 6.17 -15.27 7.48
N ASP A 272 6.08 -16.27 6.58
CA ASP A 272 5.52 -16.10 5.23
C ASP A 272 3.97 -16.10 5.20
N PHE A 273 3.30 -16.27 6.36
CA PHE A 273 1.83 -16.43 6.48
C PHE A 273 1.17 -15.33 7.32
N ASP A 274 1.75 -14.14 7.41
CA ASP A 274 1.13 -13.02 8.11
C ASP A 274 -0.15 -12.57 7.37
N HIS A 275 -1.32 -12.93 7.91
CA HIS A 275 -2.63 -12.57 7.36
C HIS A 275 -3.37 -11.54 8.20
N TRP A 276 -2.79 -11.09 9.32
CA TRP A 276 -3.32 -10.04 10.17
C TRP A 276 -2.42 -8.79 10.25
N ALA A 277 -1.09 -8.91 10.21
CA ALA A 277 -0.20 -7.77 10.07
C ALA A 277 -0.41 -7.06 8.73
N GLY A 278 -0.08 -5.78 8.71
CA GLY A 278 -0.17 -4.93 7.52
C GLY A 278 -1.23 -3.85 7.64
N PHE A 279 -1.65 -3.37 6.48
CA PHE A 279 -2.59 -2.27 6.37
C PHE A 279 -3.98 -2.78 5.97
N SER A 280 -5.00 -2.31 6.66
CA SER A 280 -6.40 -2.62 6.31
C SER A 280 -7.19 -1.35 6.10
N MET A 281 -8.12 -1.39 5.16
CA MET A 281 -9.10 -0.33 4.96
C MET A 281 -10.49 -0.90 4.75
N GLY A 282 -11.51 -0.19 5.20
CA GLY A 282 -12.89 -0.64 5.04
C GLY A 282 -13.89 0.48 5.17
N VAL A 283 -15.14 0.16 4.85
CA VAL A 283 -16.30 0.98 5.19
C VAL A 283 -16.72 0.60 6.61
N ASN A 284 -16.91 1.60 7.46
CA ASN A 284 -17.35 1.37 8.84
C ASN A 284 -18.72 1.99 9.10
N GLY A 285 -19.42 1.37 10.03
CA GLY A 285 -20.71 1.83 10.50
C GLY A 285 -21.05 1.25 11.86
N TYR A 286 -22.33 1.30 12.20
CA TYR A 286 -22.86 0.63 13.38
C TYR A 286 -24.29 0.18 13.15
N MET A 287 -24.69 -0.82 13.92
CA MET A 287 -26.04 -1.35 13.95
C MET A 287 -26.69 -1.00 15.29
N GLY A 288 -27.99 -0.69 15.26
CA GLY A 288 -28.78 -0.61 16.48
C GLY A 288 -29.00 -1.98 17.10
N SER A 289 -29.52 -2.01 18.33
CA SER A 289 -29.87 -3.24 19.05
C SER A 289 -30.87 -4.15 18.32
N ASN A 290 -31.61 -3.61 17.35
CA ASN A 290 -32.52 -4.35 16.47
C ASN A 290 -31.83 -4.94 15.21
N GLY A 291 -30.51 -4.80 15.08
CA GLY A 291 -29.74 -5.23 13.91
C GLY A 291 -29.90 -4.35 12.67
N SER A 292 -30.58 -3.20 12.78
CA SER A 292 -30.74 -2.26 11.66
C SER A 292 -29.53 -1.32 11.54
N ILE A 293 -29.10 -1.08 10.30
CA ILE A 293 -28.09 -0.05 9.96
C ILE A 293 -28.71 1.35 9.78
N THR A 294 -30.04 1.45 9.81
CA THR A 294 -30.81 2.69 9.80
C THR A 294 -31.35 2.97 11.20
N MET A 295 -31.12 4.18 11.70
CA MET A 295 -31.47 4.52 13.07
C MET A 295 -32.96 4.83 13.23
N PRO A 296 -33.60 4.44 14.34
CA PRO A 296 -34.95 4.88 14.66
C PRO A 296 -35.01 6.39 14.90
N LYS A 297 -36.21 6.98 14.84
CA LYS A 297 -36.40 8.44 14.96
C LYS A 297 -35.73 9.06 16.20
N ALA A 298 -35.70 8.34 17.32
CA ALA A 298 -35.09 8.82 18.56
C ALA A 298 -33.56 8.97 18.50
N THR A 299 -32.89 8.26 17.59
CA THR A 299 -31.42 8.25 17.47
C THR A 299 -30.94 8.53 16.04
N ASN A 300 -31.80 9.07 15.17
CA ASN A 300 -31.47 9.40 13.77
C ASN A 300 -30.40 10.47 13.61
N TYR A 301 -30.02 11.16 14.68
CA TYR A 301 -28.81 11.97 14.73
C TYR A 301 -27.54 11.12 14.53
N MET A 302 -27.60 9.81 14.73
CA MET A 302 -26.53 8.86 14.42
C MET A 302 -26.66 8.25 13.01
N ASP A 303 -27.53 8.74 12.13
CA ASP A 303 -27.49 8.21 10.76
C ASP A 303 -26.17 8.58 10.09
N LEU A 304 -25.56 7.60 9.42
CA LEU A 304 -24.26 7.73 8.77
C LEU A 304 -24.38 7.87 7.25
N ASP A 305 -23.47 8.66 6.70
CA ASP A 305 -23.11 8.59 5.30
C ASP A 305 -22.01 7.54 5.13
N TYR A 306 -22.41 6.34 4.72
CA TYR A 306 -21.50 5.21 4.52
C TYR A 306 -20.48 5.46 3.40
N GLY A 307 -20.81 6.28 2.39
CA GLY A 307 -19.88 6.65 1.32
C GLY A 307 -18.74 7.56 1.77
N ARG A 308 -18.87 8.15 2.97
CA ARG A 308 -17.84 9.00 3.59
C ARG A 308 -17.35 8.47 4.94
N SER A 309 -17.79 7.27 5.34
CA SER A 309 -17.43 6.61 6.58
C SER A 309 -16.43 5.49 6.32
N PHE A 310 -15.19 5.70 6.77
CA PHE A 310 -14.09 4.79 6.51
C PHE A 310 -13.29 4.43 7.75
N ASN A 311 -12.70 3.24 7.70
CA ASN A 311 -11.79 2.68 8.67
C ASN A 311 -10.41 2.44 8.06
N PHE A 312 -9.38 2.66 8.86
CA PHE A 312 -7.99 2.33 8.54
C PHE A 312 -7.34 1.62 9.73
N GLN A 313 -6.72 0.47 9.49
CA GLN A 313 -5.98 -0.28 10.51
C GLN A 313 -4.52 -0.41 10.13
N PHE A 314 -3.66 -0.27 11.13
CA PHE A 314 -2.22 -0.46 11.03
C PHE A 314 -1.81 -1.53 12.03
N ASN A 315 -1.74 -2.78 11.59
CA ASN A 315 -1.43 -3.94 12.42
C ASN A 315 0.06 -4.23 12.34
N LEU A 316 0.80 -3.78 13.35
CA LEU A 316 2.25 -3.63 13.29
C LEU A 316 3.01 -4.92 13.54
N VAL A 317 2.48 -5.77 14.42
CA VAL A 317 3.15 -7.00 14.87
C VAL A 317 2.14 -8.12 14.90
N GLU A 318 2.47 -9.25 14.28
CA GLU A 318 1.75 -10.51 14.37
C GLU A 318 2.66 -11.59 14.98
N ARG A 319 2.05 -12.53 15.71
CA ARG A 319 2.72 -13.68 16.30
C ARG A 319 1.84 -14.91 16.15
N HIS A 320 2.43 -16.00 15.67
CA HIS A 320 1.76 -17.29 15.55
C HIS A 320 2.17 -18.23 16.68
N LEU A 321 1.20 -18.97 17.21
CA LEU A 321 1.42 -20.08 18.12
C LEU A 321 0.77 -21.33 17.49
N ASN A 322 1.56 -22.34 17.17
CA ASN A 322 1.07 -23.55 16.52
C ASN A 322 0.26 -24.41 17.51
N LEU A 323 -1.01 -24.70 17.18
CA LEU A 323 -1.87 -25.55 18.01
C LEU A 323 -1.90 -27.00 17.50
N VAL A 324 -2.00 -27.22 16.18
CA VAL A 324 -1.99 -28.55 15.55
C VAL A 324 -1.26 -28.49 14.21
N LYS A 325 -0.23 -29.35 14.03
CA LYS A 325 0.55 -29.58 12.80
C LYS A 325 0.36 -28.51 11.70
N HIS A 326 1.02 -27.35 11.84
CA HIS A 326 1.17 -26.23 10.88
C HIS A 326 -0.07 -25.70 10.10
N HIS A 327 -1.25 -26.31 10.22
CA HIS A 327 -2.47 -25.93 9.52
C HIS A 327 -3.43 -25.13 10.40
N LEU A 328 -3.32 -25.29 11.73
CA LEU A 328 -4.10 -24.56 12.72
C LEU A 328 -3.17 -23.75 13.62
N LYS A 329 -3.29 -22.43 13.51
CA LYS A 329 -2.46 -21.46 14.23
C LYS A 329 -3.35 -20.60 15.13
N LEU A 330 -2.81 -20.21 16.29
CA LEU A 330 -3.35 -19.13 17.08
C LEU A 330 -2.55 -17.85 16.74
N VAL A 331 -3.26 -16.78 16.41
CA VAL A 331 -2.67 -15.51 15.98
C VAL A 331 -2.96 -14.45 17.03
N THR A 332 -1.90 -13.77 17.47
CA THR A 332 -2.00 -12.57 18.30
C THR A 332 -1.10 -11.45 17.76
N GLY A 333 -1.21 -10.24 18.30
CA GLY A 333 -0.50 -9.10 17.73
C GLY A 333 -0.82 -7.76 18.37
N PHE A 334 -0.38 -6.70 17.72
CA PHE A 334 -0.63 -5.33 18.13
C PHE A 334 -0.87 -4.42 16.93
N GLY A 335 -1.87 -3.55 17.01
CA GLY A 335 -2.18 -2.60 15.95
C GLY A 335 -2.93 -1.37 16.41
N PHE A 336 -3.13 -0.45 15.47
CA PHE A 336 -3.97 0.74 15.63
C PHE A 336 -5.20 0.62 14.74
N ASP A 337 -6.32 1.10 15.24
CA ASP A 337 -7.60 1.08 14.55
C ASP A 337 -8.24 2.47 14.54
N TYR A 338 -8.28 3.10 13.37
CA TYR A 338 -8.82 4.44 13.18
C TYR A 338 -10.17 4.38 12.46
N HIS A 339 -11.19 4.95 13.09
CA HIS A 339 -12.53 5.09 12.55
C HIS A 339 -12.86 6.55 12.26
N SER A 340 -13.50 6.79 11.13
CA SER A 340 -14.04 8.10 10.74
C SER A 340 -15.48 7.95 10.29
N TYR A 341 -16.42 8.16 11.20
CA TYR A 341 -17.87 8.17 10.96
C TYR A 341 -18.30 9.53 10.40
N ALA A 342 -18.91 9.58 9.21
CA ALA A 342 -19.50 10.78 8.67
C ALA A 342 -21.01 10.78 8.93
N PHE A 343 -21.52 11.82 9.58
CA PHE A 343 -22.96 11.92 9.83
C PHE A 343 -23.70 12.32 8.56
N ASN A 344 -24.84 11.68 8.32
CA ASN A 344 -25.76 12.01 7.24
C ASN A 344 -26.61 13.26 7.57
N ARG A 345 -26.67 13.65 8.85
CA ARG A 345 -27.42 14.81 9.34
C ARG A 345 -26.48 15.84 9.96
N HIS A 346 -27.01 17.03 10.24
CA HIS A 346 -26.32 18.12 10.94
C HIS A 346 -26.21 17.84 12.44
N THR A 347 -25.61 16.71 12.79
CA THR A 347 -25.49 16.21 14.15
C THR A 347 -24.47 17.00 14.96
N ILE A 348 -24.88 17.38 16.17
CA ILE A 348 -24.02 17.95 17.20
C ILE A 348 -24.01 16.97 18.37
N LEU A 349 -22.83 16.43 18.70
CA LEU A 349 -22.64 15.58 19.86
C LEU A 349 -22.33 16.43 21.10
N ASN A 350 -22.92 16.06 22.22
CA ASN A 350 -22.67 16.64 23.53
C ASN A 350 -21.89 15.65 24.40
N PRO A 351 -20.59 15.86 24.63
CA PRO A 351 -19.80 14.94 25.42
C PRO A 351 -20.06 15.01 26.93
N ASN A 352 -20.75 16.05 27.41
CA ASN A 352 -21.12 16.20 28.82
C ASN A 352 -22.51 15.63 29.12
N ALA A 353 -23.05 14.81 28.21
CA ALA A 353 -24.38 14.26 28.37
C ALA A 353 -24.38 13.06 29.32
N ASP A 354 -25.24 13.12 30.33
CA ASP A 354 -25.43 12.02 31.29
C ASP A 354 -26.67 11.16 30.98
N SER A 355 -27.36 11.43 29.86
CA SER A 355 -28.51 10.65 29.40
C SER A 355 -28.63 10.64 27.87
N LEU A 356 -29.32 9.64 27.33
CA LEU A 356 -29.54 9.44 25.89
C LEU A 356 -30.17 10.67 25.20
N GLY A 357 -31.13 11.33 25.85
CA GLY A 357 -31.82 12.50 25.30
C GLY A 357 -30.96 13.76 25.22
N ALA A 358 -29.88 13.82 26.00
CA ALA A 358 -28.93 14.93 26.01
C ALA A 358 -27.67 14.66 25.18
N PHE A 359 -27.49 13.42 24.68
CA PHE A 359 -26.27 12.94 24.04
C PHE A 359 -25.96 13.66 22.73
N ALA A 360 -26.97 13.90 21.90
CA ALA A 360 -26.79 14.57 20.63
C ALA A 360 -28.11 15.16 20.13
N MET A 361 -28.00 16.11 19.21
CA MET A 361 -29.14 16.73 18.54
C MET A 361 -28.83 16.95 17.05
N VAL A 362 -29.89 17.10 16.25
CA VAL A 362 -29.78 17.55 14.86
C VAL A 362 -30.03 19.05 14.82
N ASP A 363 -29.03 19.81 14.41
CA ASP A 363 -29.14 21.23 14.18
C ASP A 363 -30.12 21.49 13.02
N SER A 364 -31.25 22.10 13.36
CA SER A 364 -32.33 22.44 12.43
C SER A 364 -32.45 23.95 12.22
N SER A 365 -31.49 24.74 12.72
CA SER A 365 -31.52 26.20 12.67
C SER A 365 -31.28 26.77 11.26
N ASN A 366 -30.68 25.98 10.36
CA ASN A 366 -30.23 26.38 9.02
C ASN A 366 -29.29 27.59 9.01
N LEU A 367 -28.68 27.93 10.17
CA LEU A 367 -27.73 29.03 10.28
C LEU A 367 -26.36 28.71 9.66
N TYR A 368 -26.04 27.42 9.54
CA TYR A 368 -24.77 26.90 9.05
C TYR A 368 -24.98 25.80 8.00
N SER A 369 -24.18 25.83 6.93
CA SER A 369 -24.03 24.69 6.02
C SER A 369 -22.95 23.73 6.54
N TYR A 370 -23.21 22.42 6.57
CA TYR A 370 -22.26 21.43 7.07
C TYR A 370 -21.53 20.75 5.89
N ASN A 371 -20.37 21.28 5.49
CA ASN A 371 -19.53 20.69 4.43
C ASN A 371 -18.87 19.38 4.89
N LYS A 372 -18.53 19.31 6.19
CA LYS A 372 -18.01 18.10 6.83
C LYS A 372 -18.61 18.00 8.23
N ASN A 373 -19.12 16.82 8.58
CA ASN A 373 -19.53 16.51 9.94
C ASN A 373 -19.10 15.09 10.28
N LYS A 374 -17.97 14.94 10.98
CA LYS A 374 -17.40 13.62 11.28
C LYS A 374 -17.10 13.42 12.75
N PHE A 375 -17.37 12.21 13.22
CA PHE A 375 -16.89 11.68 14.48
C PHE A 375 -15.77 10.69 14.25
N ARG A 376 -14.66 10.86 14.98
CA ARG A 376 -13.44 10.06 14.80
C ARG A 376 -13.06 9.41 16.12
N ALA A 377 -12.65 8.15 16.04
CA ALA A 377 -12.14 7.39 17.17
C ALA A 377 -10.90 6.60 16.73
N THR A 378 -9.89 6.56 17.58
CA THR A 378 -8.67 5.79 17.39
C THR A 378 -8.48 4.87 18.57
N TYR A 379 -8.26 3.59 18.30
CA TYR A 379 -8.00 2.56 19.27
C TYR A 379 -6.62 1.94 19.05
N ILE A 380 -6.04 1.39 20.11
CA ILE A 380 -5.06 0.31 19.99
C ILE A 380 -5.82 -1.01 20.05
N GLN A 381 -5.32 -2.06 19.39
CA GLN A 381 -5.99 -3.34 19.30
C GLN A 381 -5.04 -4.53 19.41
N VAL A 382 -5.54 -5.60 20.04
CA VAL A 382 -4.85 -6.88 20.24
C VAL A 382 -5.79 -8.00 19.80
N PRO A 383 -5.44 -8.79 18.78
CA PRO A 383 -6.25 -9.89 18.29
C PRO A 383 -5.94 -11.20 19.05
N LEU A 384 -6.93 -12.07 19.07
CA LEU A 384 -6.81 -13.48 19.41
C LEU A 384 -7.63 -14.26 18.38
N LEU A 385 -6.96 -14.79 17.36
CA LEU A 385 -7.61 -15.44 16.21
C LEU A 385 -7.15 -16.89 16.08
N VAL A 386 -8.06 -17.73 15.63
CA VAL A 386 -7.73 -19.06 15.11
C VAL A 386 -7.62 -18.93 13.60
N GLU A 387 -6.48 -19.32 13.06
CA GLU A 387 -6.18 -19.29 11.64
C GLU A 387 -6.05 -20.71 11.07
N PHE A 388 -6.68 -20.90 9.91
CA PHE A 388 -6.63 -22.12 9.11
C PHE A 388 -6.03 -21.82 7.73
N ASN A 389 -5.02 -22.60 7.36
CA ASN A 389 -4.36 -22.53 6.05
C ASN A 389 -4.49 -23.86 5.30
N THR A 390 -5.06 -23.81 4.10
CA THR A 390 -5.22 -25.00 3.23
C THR A 390 -3.91 -25.54 2.67
N SER A 391 -2.86 -24.71 2.63
CA SER A 391 -1.55 -25.09 2.10
C SER A 391 -0.44 -24.37 2.87
N ASN A 392 0.66 -25.08 3.10
CA ASN A 392 1.89 -24.50 3.65
C ASN A 392 2.67 -23.74 2.55
N ASN A 393 1.99 -23.16 1.57
CA ASN A 393 2.59 -22.34 0.51
C ASN A 393 1.75 -21.06 0.37
N PRO A 394 2.27 -19.89 0.74
CA PRO A 394 1.52 -18.63 0.72
C PRO A 394 1.01 -18.28 -0.68
N ASN A 395 1.74 -18.67 -1.73
CA ASN A 395 1.36 -18.42 -3.13
C ASN A 395 0.26 -19.36 -3.64
N LYS A 396 -0.17 -20.34 -2.85
CA LYS A 396 -1.25 -21.27 -3.19
C LYS A 396 -2.28 -21.47 -2.07
N SER A 397 -2.12 -20.76 -0.96
CA SER A 397 -2.97 -20.92 0.21
C SER A 397 -4.27 -20.14 0.05
N PHE A 398 -5.39 -20.84 0.22
CA PHE A 398 -6.59 -20.25 0.77
C PHE A 398 -6.46 -20.24 2.29
N HIS A 399 -6.74 -19.08 2.89
CA HIS A 399 -6.61 -18.85 4.32
C HIS A 399 -7.88 -18.25 4.89
N MET A 400 -8.17 -18.63 6.13
CA MET A 400 -9.29 -18.13 6.90
C MET A 400 -8.84 -17.94 8.33
N ALA A 401 -9.19 -16.80 8.94
CA ALA A 401 -8.96 -16.59 10.37
C ALA A 401 -10.23 -16.02 11.00
N PHE A 402 -10.55 -16.44 12.22
CA PHE A 402 -11.67 -15.90 12.96
C PHE A 402 -11.35 -15.83 14.45
N GLY A 403 -11.91 -14.85 15.14
CA GLY A 403 -11.70 -14.72 16.58
C GLY A 403 -12.15 -13.38 17.14
N VAL A 404 -11.56 -13.00 18.26
CA VAL A 404 -11.91 -11.78 19.00
C VAL A 404 -10.73 -10.81 18.97
N VAL A 405 -11.02 -9.52 18.84
CA VAL A 405 -10.04 -8.45 18.96
C VAL A 405 -10.46 -7.54 20.10
N GLY A 406 -9.57 -7.41 21.10
CA GLY A 406 -9.72 -6.45 22.18
C GLY A 406 -9.17 -5.08 21.76
N GLN A 407 -9.82 -4.01 22.19
CA GLN A 407 -9.48 -2.65 21.82
C GLN A 407 -9.47 -1.72 23.02
N TYR A 408 -8.58 -0.73 23.01
CA TYR A 408 -8.54 0.35 23.99
C TYR A 408 -8.52 1.72 23.31
N LEU A 409 -9.44 2.60 23.70
CA LEU A 409 -9.61 3.93 23.12
C LEU A 409 -8.44 4.84 23.52
N ILE A 410 -7.77 5.42 22.53
CA ILE A 410 -6.65 6.35 22.75
C ILE A 410 -6.96 7.78 22.31
N SER A 411 -7.92 7.97 21.40
CA SER A 411 -8.30 9.31 20.96
C SER A 411 -9.69 9.34 20.35
N SER A 412 -10.44 10.39 20.63
CA SER A 412 -11.70 10.66 19.93
C SER A 412 -11.92 12.16 19.76
N ARG A 413 -12.57 12.52 18.66
CA ARG A 413 -12.86 13.93 18.32
C ARG A 413 -13.99 14.06 17.33
N THR A 414 -14.69 15.19 17.40
CA THR A 414 -15.51 15.67 16.29
C THR A 414 -14.70 16.62 15.42
N LYS A 415 -14.96 16.59 14.10
CA LYS A 415 -14.48 17.57 13.13
C LYS A 415 -15.64 18.03 12.26
N GLN A 416 -15.94 19.32 12.34
CA GLN A 416 -17.00 19.99 11.60
C GLN A 416 -16.40 21.10 10.74
N GLU A 417 -16.79 21.18 9.48
CA GLU A 417 -16.50 22.31 8.58
C GLU A 417 -17.84 22.97 8.27
N LEU A 418 -18.00 24.21 8.73
CA LEU A 418 -19.25 24.94 8.75
C LEU A 418 -19.13 26.20 7.90
N GLY A 419 -20.12 26.46 7.05
CA GLY A 419 -20.20 27.67 6.23
C GLY A 419 -21.28 28.63 6.75
N GLN A 420 -20.98 29.92 6.80
CA GLN A 420 -21.92 31.01 7.09
C GLN A 420 -21.51 32.28 6.36
N ASN A 421 -22.43 32.87 5.57
CA ASN A 421 -22.23 34.16 4.88
C ASN A 421 -20.86 34.28 4.19
N ASP A 422 -20.53 33.32 3.31
CA ASP A 422 -19.27 33.20 2.56
C ASP A 422 -18.00 32.87 3.38
N PHE A 423 -18.11 32.74 4.70
CA PHE A 423 -17.00 32.28 5.54
C PHE A 423 -17.11 30.80 5.87
N GLU A 424 -16.01 30.07 5.73
CA GLU A 424 -15.88 28.70 6.21
C GLU A 424 -15.03 28.65 7.49
N PHE A 425 -15.52 27.93 8.50
CA PHE A 425 -14.77 27.70 9.73
C PHE A 425 -14.72 26.22 10.09
N THR A 426 -13.56 25.79 10.57
CA THR A 426 -13.35 24.40 11.01
C THR A 426 -13.40 24.33 12.53
N LYS A 427 -14.36 23.59 13.08
CA LYS A 427 -14.47 23.28 14.50
C LYS A 427 -13.96 21.86 14.77
N GLN A 428 -12.98 21.72 15.64
CA GLN A 428 -12.50 20.42 16.13
C GLN A 428 -12.58 20.38 17.65
N ARG A 429 -13.22 19.34 18.20
CA ARG A 429 -13.31 19.14 19.65
C ARG A 429 -12.88 17.73 20.00
N LYS A 430 -11.75 17.61 20.71
CA LYS A 430 -11.29 16.35 21.30
C LYS A 430 -12.07 16.11 22.59
N ASP A 431 -12.68 14.94 22.68
CA ASP A 431 -13.44 14.50 23.85
C ASP A 431 -13.70 12.99 23.71
N SER A 432 -14.02 12.31 24.81
CA SER A 432 -14.39 10.89 24.82
C SER A 432 -15.77 10.63 24.22
N TYR A 433 -16.70 11.60 24.30
CA TYR A 433 -18.10 11.46 23.88
C TYR A 433 -18.76 10.18 24.42
N ASN A 434 -18.49 9.86 25.69
CA ASN A 434 -19.00 8.66 26.36
C ASN A 434 -18.68 7.34 25.64
N LEU A 435 -17.66 7.30 24.76
CA LEU A 435 -17.21 6.05 24.17
C LEU A 435 -16.77 5.06 25.25
N SER A 436 -17.00 3.78 24.98
CA SER A 436 -16.47 2.69 25.79
C SER A 436 -14.93 2.69 25.69
N PRO A 437 -14.19 2.84 26.81
CA PRO A 437 -12.73 2.88 26.76
C PRO A 437 -12.14 1.51 26.38
N PHE A 438 -12.83 0.43 26.74
CA PHE A 438 -12.51 -0.93 26.32
C PHE A 438 -13.62 -1.44 25.42
N ALA A 439 -13.25 -2.06 24.31
CA ALA A 439 -14.18 -2.68 23.38
C ALA A 439 -13.68 -4.06 22.95
N ALA A 440 -14.60 -4.91 22.52
CA ALA A 440 -14.30 -6.20 21.90
C ALA A 440 -15.06 -6.33 20.58
N LYS A 441 -14.42 -6.88 19.56
CA LYS A 441 -15.04 -7.18 18.26
C LYS A 441 -14.77 -8.61 17.83
N ALA A 442 -15.75 -9.24 17.19
CA ALA A 442 -15.55 -10.44 16.41
C ALA A 442 -14.92 -10.05 15.07
N LEU A 443 -13.94 -10.83 14.62
CA LEU A 443 -13.26 -10.67 13.34
C LEU A 443 -13.37 -11.97 12.54
N VAL A 444 -13.63 -11.83 11.25
CA VAL A 444 -13.51 -12.90 10.26
C VAL A 444 -12.67 -12.38 9.09
N ASN A 445 -11.61 -13.12 8.76
CA ASN A 445 -10.75 -12.92 7.60
C ASN A 445 -10.94 -14.10 6.66
N ILE A 446 -11.12 -13.82 5.36
CA ILE A 446 -11.15 -14.84 4.31
C ILE A 446 -10.30 -14.33 3.16
N GLY A 447 -9.37 -15.14 2.70
CA GLY A 447 -8.45 -14.72 1.66
C GLY A 447 -7.89 -15.85 0.82
N TYR A 448 -7.23 -15.42 -0.26
CA TYR A 448 -6.49 -16.27 -1.16
C TYR A 448 -5.19 -15.55 -1.53
N ARG A 449 -4.05 -16.18 -1.22
CA ARG A 449 -2.71 -15.58 -1.40
C ARG A 449 -2.60 -14.25 -0.62
N GLY A 450 -2.00 -13.22 -1.22
CA GLY A 450 -1.83 -11.91 -0.58
C GLY A 450 -3.09 -11.05 -0.48
N PHE A 451 -4.27 -11.55 -0.87
CA PHE A 451 -5.52 -10.79 -0.83
C PHE A 451 -6.46 -11.35 0.24
N THR A 452 -6.90 -10.49 1.16
CA THR A 452 -7.80 -10.86 2.26
C THR A 452 -8.95 -9.86 2.35
N VAL A 453 -10.17 -10.37 2.43
CA VAL A 453 -11.36 -9.60 2.83
C VAL A 453 -11.60 -9.86 4.31
N PHE A 454 -12.01 -8.83 5.05
CA PHE A 454 -12.33 -8.96 6.45
C PHE A 454 -13.68 -8.34 6.79
N GLY A 455 -14.33 -8.93 7.79
CA GLY A 455 -15.54 -8.41 8.41
C GLY A 455 -15.35 -8.36 9.93
N GLU A 456 -15.78 -7.27 10.54
CA GLU A 456 -15.71 -7.03 11.97
C GLU A 456 -17.07 -6.63 12.51
N TYR A 457 -17.40 -7.11 13.71
CA TYR A 457 -18.61 -6.75 14.43
C TYR A 457 -18.33 -6.55 15.91
N GLY A 458 -18.71 -5.40 16.46
CA GLY A 458 -18.53 -5.03 17.85
C GLY A 458 -19.39 -5.88 18.77
N LEU A 459 -18.74 -6.70 19.59
CA LEU A 459 -19.38 -7.51 20.63
C LEU A 459 -19.80 -6.65 21.84
N THR A 460 -19.17 -5.49 22.00
CA THR A 460 -19.50 -4.49 23.02
C THR A 460 -20.15 -3.25 22.38
N SER A 461 -21.03 -2.59 23.12
CA SER A 461 -21.62 -1.31 22.69
C SER A 461 -20.54 -0.22 22.55
N MET A 462 -20.71 0.63 21.54
CA MET A 462 -19.81 1.75 21.20
C MET A 462 -19.71 2.76 22.33
N PHE A 463 -20.80 2.96 23.07
CA PHE A 463 -20.89 3.91 24.17
C PHE A 463 -20.99 3.20 25.52
N GLN A 464 -20.57 3.89 26.57
CA GLN A 464 -20.76 3.45 27.94
C GLN A 464 -22.26 3.28 28.23
N SER A 465 -22.59 2.24 29.00
CA SER A 465 -23.98 1.90 29.34
C SER A 465 -24.74 3.11 29.88
N GLY A 466 -25.89 3.40 29.26
CA GLY A 466 -26.77 4.53 29.62
C GLY A 466 -26.31 5.93 29.19
N LYS A 467 -25.10 6.07 28.63
CA LYS A 467 -24.51 7.38 28.28
C LYS A 467 -24.48 7.69 26.78
N GLY A 468 -25.12 6.86 25.98
CA GLY A 468 -25.25 7.02 24.53
C GLY A 468 -26.23 5.99 23.96
N PRO A 469 -26.53 6.07 22.66
CA PRO A 469 -27.35 5.08 21.98
C PRO A 469 -26.66 3.72 21.96
N ASP A 470 -27.43 2.65 22.12
CA ASP A 470 -26.88 1.29 22.06
C ASP A 470 -26.57 0.91 20.61
N LEU A 471 -25.29 1.02 20.26
CA LEU A 471 -24.79 0.87 18.90
C LEU A 471 -23.60 -0.08 18.86
N HIS A 472 -23.66 -1.06 17.97
CA HIS A 472 -22.59 -2.03 17.76
C HIS A 472 -21.83 -1.69 16.47
N PRO A 473 -20.55 -1.28 16.54
CA PRO A 473 -19.79 -0.90 15.36
C PRO A 473 -19.51 -2.12 14.47
N PHE A 474 -19.49 -1.92 13.16
CA PHE A 474 -19.06 -2.94 12.21
C PHE A 474 -18.13 -2.33 11.16
N THR A 475 -17.27 -3.17 10.58
CA THR A 475 -16.39 -2.80 9.47
C THR A 475 -16.38 -3.93 8.46
N VAL A 476 -16.48 -3.60 7.17
CA VAL A 476 -16.20 -4.55 6.08
C VAL A 476 -15.15 -3.93 5.18
N GLY A 477 -14.11 -4.70 4.87
CA GLY A 477 -12.97 -4.14 4.17
C GLY A 477 -12.03 -5.16 3.56
N ILE A 478 -10.95 -4.62 3.04
CA ILE A 478 -9.85 -5.38 2.48
C ILE A 478 -8.59 -5.15 3.31
N ARG A 479 -7.80 -6.20 3.47
CA ARG A 479 -6.48 -6.16 4.06
C ARG A 479 -5.46 -6.30 2.95
N LEU A 480 -4.64 -5.28 2.82
CA LEU A 480 -3.53 -5.19 1.89
C LEU A 480 -2.27 -5.48 2.70
N ILE A 481 -1.73 -6.68 2.56
CA ILE A 481 -0.49 -7.10 3.22
C ILE A 481 0.66 -6.32 2.54
N PRO A 482 1.49 -5.55 3.29
CA PRO A 482 2.68 -6.15 3.90
C PRO A 482 3.22 -5.52 5.20
N PHE A 483 3.74 -6.36 6.11
CA PHE A 483 4.99 -6.05 6.80
C PHE A 483 5.92 -7.26 6.64
N SER A 484 6.91 -7.17 5.74
CA SER A 484 7.99 -8.16 5.54
C SER A 484 9.32 -7.48 5.26
#